data_AF-A0A9E2BH07-F1
#
_entry.id   AF-A0A9E2BH07-F1
#
_cell.length_a   1.000
_cell.length_b   1.000
_cell.length_c   1.000
_cell.angle_alpha   90.00
_cell.angle_beta   90.00
_cell.angle_gamma   90.00
#
_symmetry.space_group_name_H-M   'P 1'
#
loop_
_entity.id
_entity.type
_entity.pdbx_description
1 polymer ?
#
loop_
_entity_poly.entity_id
_entity_poly.type
_entity_poly.pdbx_seq_one_letter_code
_entity_poly.pdbx_strand_id
1 'polypeptide(L)' 'MDITIDKNELYSLIKKAFREVLHEETLEFFLKSIPYASKGEMEDIETLYGKPPTEKEIACSETIEL' A
#
# COMPACT_ATOMS: atom_id res chain seq x y z
N MET A 1 -25.88 -1.85 -31.51
CA MET A 1 -24.72 -0.96 -31.70
C MET A 1 -23.51 -1.89 -31.61
N ASP A 2 -22.99 -2.30 -32.75
CA ASP A 2 -21.84 -3.21 -32.77
C ASP A 2 -20.56 -2.41 -32.61
N ILE A 3 -19.80 -2.75 -31.58
CA ILE A 3 -18.51 -2.14 -31.30
C ILE A 3 -17.45 -3.01 -31.95
N THR A 4 -17.01 -2.61 -33.14
CA THR A 4 -15.84 -3.19 -33.80
C THR A 4 -14.60 -2.43 -33.34
N ILE A 5 -13.75 -3.09 -32.55
CA ILE A 5 -12.49 -2.53 -32.06
C ILE A 5 -11.32 -3.32 -32.65
N ASP A 6 -10.25 -2.63 -33.04
CA ASP A 6 -9.05 -3.30 -33.51
C ASP A 6 -8.35 -4.06 -32.36
N LYS A 7 -7.72 -5.20 -32.68
CA LYS A 7 -7.06 -6.04 -31.68
C LYS A 7 -5.91 -5.30 -30.98
N ASN A 8 -5.16 -4.46 -31.69
CA ASN A 8 -4.04 -3.72 -31.10
C ASN A 8 -4.55 -2.57 -30.22
N GLU A 9 -5.66 -1.96 -30.61
CA GLU A 9 -6.34 -0.93 -29.82
C GLU A 9 -6.86 -1.53 -28.50
N LEU A 10 -7.54 -2.68 -28.56
CA LEU A 10 -7.98 -3.41 -27.37
C LEU A 10 -6.81 -3.78 -26.45
N TYR A 11 -5.73 -4.30 -27.01
CA TYR A 11 -4.54 -4.67 -26.23
C TYR A 11 -3.92 -3.46 -25.53
N SER A 12 -3.87 -2.32 -26.23
CA SER A 12 -3.32 -1.07 -25.69
C SER A 12 -4.19 -0.51 -24.57
N LEU A 13 -5.52 -0.55 -24.73
CA LEU A 13 -6.48 -0.16 -23.70
C LEU A 13 -6.33 -1.00 -22.44
N ILE A 14 -6.26 -2.33 -22.59
CA ILE A 14 -6.06 -3.25 -21.47
C ILE A 14 -4.72 -2.94 -20.78
N LYS A 15 -3.63 -2.83 -21.53
CA LYS A 15 -2.31 -2.51 -20.96
C LYS A 15 -2.29 -1.20 -20.18
N LYS A 16 -3.01 -0.19 -20.68
CA LYS A 16 -3.11 1.11 -20.03
C LYS A 16 -3.87 0.99 -18.70
N ALA A 17 -5.03 0.34 -18.71
CA ALA A 17 -5.82 0.12 -17.50
C ALA A 17 -5.02 -0.63 -16.42
N PHE A 18 -4.33 -1.72 -16.79
CA PHE A 18 -3.48 -2.45 -15.84
C PHE A 18 -2.31 -1.62 -15.31
N ARG A 19 -1.68 -0.81 -16.15
CA ARG A 19 -0.58 0.06 -15.74
C ARG A 19 -1.05 1.12 -14.74
N GLU A 20 -2.21 1.71 -14.96
CA GLU A 20 -2.79 2.72 -14.07
C GLU A 20 -3.04 2.13 -12.67
N VAL A 21 -3.73 0.98 -12.60
CA VAL A 21 -3.99 0.27 -11.34
C VAL A 21 -2.67 -0.09 -10.63
N LEU A 22 -1.71 -0.67 -11.35
CA LEU A 22 -0.42 -1.02 -10.74
C LEU A 22 0.33 0.21 -10.24
N HIS A 23 0.24 1.34 -10.93
CA HIS A 23 0.92 2.56 -10.51
C HIS A 23 0.34 3.13 -9.22
N GLU A 24 -0.99 3.13 -9.09
CA GLU A 24 -1.69 3.55 -7.87
C GLU A 24 -1.35 2.64 -6.68
N GLU A 25 -1.46 1.32 -6.85
CA GLU A 25 -1.11 0.34 -5.81
C GLU A 25 0.36 0.42 -5.41
N THR A 26 1.25 0.63 -6.39
CA THR A 26 2.70 0.79 -6.13
C THR A 26 2.97 2.06 -5.32
N LEU A 27 2.25 3.15 -5.58
CA LEU A 27 2.39 4.40 -4.83
C LEU A 27 1.97 4.21 -3.37
N GLU A 28 0.82 3.56 -3.13
CA GLU A 28 0.36 3.29 -1.78
C GLU A 28 1.34 2.40 -1.01
N PHE A 29 1.83 1.33 -1.64
CA PHE A 29 2.85 0.47 -1.05
C PHE A 29 4.15 1.23 -0.73
N PHE A 30 4.60 2.08 -1.66
CA PHE A 30 5.79 2.91 -1.48
C PHE A 30 5.62 3.85 -0.28
N LEU A 31 4.49 4.53 -0.17
CA LEU A 31 4.20 5.42 0.97
C LEU A 31 4.16 4.66 2.29
N LYS A 32 3.58 3.45 2.33
CA LYS A 32 3.58 2.59 3.53
C LYS A 32 4.98 2.09 3.91
N SER A 33 5.93 2.07 2.98
CA SER A 33 7.31 1.65 3.24
C SER A 33 8.18 2.75 3.84
N ILE A 34 7.72 4.01 3.83
CA ILE A 34 8.46 5.13 4.41
C ILE A 34 8.35 5.03 5.94
N PRO A 35 9.48 4.95 6.67
CA PRO A 35 9.45 4.89 8.12
C PRO A 35 8.88 6.19 8.70
N TYR A 36 8.09 6.07 9.77
CA TYR A 36 7.42 7.20 10.41
C TYR A 36 8.40 8.23 11.00
N ALA A 37 9.58 7.78 11.43
CA ALA A 37 10.65 8.63 11.93
C ALA A 37 11.99 8.11 11.42
N SER A 38 12.98 8.99 11.33
CA SER A 38 14.36 8.56 11.12
C SER A 38 14.87 7.75 12.31
N LYS A 39 16.01 7.06 12.13
CA LYS A 39 16.60 6.26 13.20
C LYS A 39 16.95 7.10 14.45
N GLY A 40 17.54 8.28 14.26
CA GLY A 40 17.89 9.17 15.37
C GLY A 40 16.66 9.72 16.08
N GLU A 41 15.64 10.16 15.32
CA GLU A 41 14.37 10.60 15.91
C GLU A 41 13.68 9.47 16.69
N MET A 42 13.73 8.24 16.20
CA MET A 42 13.19 7.08 16.93
C MET A 42 13.99 6.80 18.22
N GLU A 43 15.32 6.94 18.22
CA GLU A 43 16.15 6.82 19.43
C GLU A 43 15.80 7.90 20.48
N ASP A 44 15.54 9.14 20.04
CA ASP A 44 15.08 10.21 20.91
C ASP A 44 13.69 9.91 21.50
N ILE A 45 12.76 9.40 20.68
CA ILE A 45 11.42 8.97 21.13
C ILE A 45 11.53 7.85 22.16
N GLU A 46 12.33 6.80 21.89
CA GLU A 46 12.53 5.69 22.82
C GLU A 46 13.16 6.15 24.14
N THR A 47 14.03 7.16 24.10
CA THR A 47 14.64 7.76 25.29
C THR A 47 13.61 8.52 26.14
N LEU A 48 12.71 9.27 25.49
CA LEU A 48 11.70 10.09 26.17
C LEU A 48 10.50 9.28 26.69
N TYR A 49 10.04 8.29 25.92
CA TYR A 49 8.78 7.58 26.17
C TYR A 49 8.94 6.10 26.48
N GLY A 50 10.16 5.56 26.33
CA GLY A 50 10.43 4.12 26.42
C GLY A 50 10.24 3.40 25.09
N LYS A 51 10.73 2.17 25.01
CA LYS A 51 10.65 1.34 23.81
C LYS A 51 9.25 0.73 23.63
N PRO A 52 8.66 0.75 22.43
CA PRO A 52 7.40 0.06 22.19
C PRO A 52 7.54 -1.46 22.41
N PRO A 53 6.46 -2.16 22.81
CA PRO A 53 6.47 -3.61 22.93
C PRO A 53 6.80 -4.26 21.57
N THR A 54 7.65 -5.29 21.60
CA THR A 54 8.12 -6.00 20.40
C THR A 54 7.00 -6.78 19.70
N GLU A 55 5.96 -7.14 20.45
CA GLU A 55 4.76 -7.76 19.93
C GLU A 55 3.77 -6.66 19.52
N LYS A 56 3.32 -6.68 18.26
CA LYS A 56 2.18 -5.87 17.84
C LYS A 56 0.97 -6.42 18.59
N GLU A 57 0.57 -5.76 19.67
CA GLU A 57 -0.76 -5.98 20.25
C GLU A 57 -1.78 -5.78 19.13
N ILE A 58 -2.54 -6.83 18.81
CA ILE A 58 -3.62 -6.77 17.83
C ILE A 58 -4.65 -5.79 18.40
N ALA A 59 -4.63 -4.54 17.95
CA ALA A 59 -5.47 -3.48 18.49
C ALA A 59 -6.97 -3.73 18.29
N CYS A 60 -7.34 -4.60 17.34
CA CYS A 60 -8.72 -5.05 17.14
C CYS A 60 -8.75 -6.39 16.41
N SER A 61 -9.38 -7.41 17.01
CA SER A 61 -9.72 -8.66 16.34
C SER A 61 -11.22 -8.68 16.07
N GLU A 62 -11.64 -8.36 14.85
CA GLU A 62 -13.02 -8.62 14.43
C GLU A 62 -13.10 -10.01 13.81
N THR A 63 -13.82 -10.90 14.48
CA THR A 63 -14.22 -12.19 13.91
C THR A 63 -15.32 -11.96 12.89
N ILE A 64 -15.02 -12.14 11.60
CA ILE A 64 -16.03 -12.21 10.56
C ILE A 64 -16.65 -13.61 10.62
N GLU A 65 -17.91 -13.70 11.04
CA GLU A 65 -18.70 -14.93 10.89
C GLU A 65 -19.02 -15.12 9.39
N LEU A 66 -18.69 -16.31 8.86
CA LEU A 66 -18.97 -16.73 7.49
C LEU A 66 -20.37 -17.35 7.36
#